data_AF-A0A514XJU3-F1
#
_entry.id   AF-A0A514XJU3-F1
#
_cell.length_a   1.000
_cell.length_b   1.000
_cell.length_c   1.000
_cell.angle_alpha   90.00
_cell.angle_beta   90.00
_cell.angle_gamma   90.00
#
_symmetry.space_group_name_H-M   'P 1'
#
loop_
_entity.id
_entity.type
_entity.pdbx_description
1 polymer ?
#
loop_
_entity_poly.entity_id
_entity_poly.type
_entity_poly.pdbx_seq_one_letter_code
_entity_poly.pdbx_strand_id
1 'polypeptide(L)'
;MMKDWFSISEFGKAAGLSVKALRIYEEKGLLVPSSRSESRYRVYGRGQLSQAQAILQFKQLGFTLEEIKVLLKETSDSSLQDFLERRLQESRLDLHNLKEQILSLETILTSLKLGRELSATERNQVMENFVTESVNKLKRRGVVDQQAEVQVAHEVSLYSEPHKILISGLRNVFEYAKSKNILMGPGRGNSGGSLVLYSEGYSQFNPLRYGLVPEYFSHTKMFWMDVEYSRSQEIGKMCDELSARCGLEVVAFRSPFLDILKMVQDKVGQIDFDSFSDMDPMILTAPQRLGTKGLYWCEPNETFHAFVTMNAEDRAKYSRASWDLENFYRSQAIANPMELMILDTLRDLSQRENFLGFRNRTERDCPENLPELKYTKGLLIYMEDWDLIFSRVANVSVIEARSIRMALRKDENVHADILAKIADPVVRDLLKDKVTKVFMKAHAVTCWWFFKRSAILKSLWEKEYLEAISDWEQKHKITWVDFGYKTQDGSLYLKA
;
A
#
# COMPACT_ATOMS: atom_id res chain seq x y z
N MET A 1 -20.68 -9.68 -38.42
CA MET A 1 -19.80 -8.57 -38.80
C MET A 1 -18.62 -8.55 -37.81
N MET A 2 -17.42 -8.17 -38.24
CA MET A 2 -16.32 -7.90 -37.29
C MET A 2 -16.57 -6.57 -36.57
N LYS A 3 -15.97 -6.39 -35.40
CA LYS A 3 -16.06 -5.15 -34.62
C LYS A 3 -15.00 -4.17 -35.13
N ASP A 4 -15.41 -3.10 -35.80
CA ASP A 4 -14.48 -2.10 -36.35
C ASP A 4 -13.98 -1.07 -35.31
N TRP A 5 -14.56 -1.12 -34.11
CA TRP A 5 -14.22 -0.28 -32.96
C TRP A 5 -13.92 -1.11 -31.72
N PHE A 6 -13.03 -0.60 -30.88
CA PHE A 6 -12.61 -1.22 -29.63
C PHE A 6 -12.81 -0.24 -28.46
N SER A 7 -13.30 -0.74 -27.32
CA SER A 7 -13.14 -0.02 -26.05
C SER A 7 -11.67 0.01 -25.63
N ILE A 8 -11.28 0.91 -24.72
CA ILE A 8 -9.88 1.02 -24.25
C ILE A 8 -9.29 -0.30 -23.69
N SER A 9 -10.11 -1.17 -23.10
CA SER A 9 -9.66 -2.47 -22.58
C SER A 9 -9.46 -3.50 -23.70
N GLU A 10 -10.40 -3.57 -24.66
CA GLU A 10 -10.28 -4.45 -25.83
C GLU A 10 -9.12 -4.01 -26.74
N PHE A 11 -8.95 -2.71 -26.96
CA PHE A 11 -7.85 -2.16 -27.74
C PHE A 11 -6.50 -2.44 -27.06
N GLY A 12 -6.43 -2.28 -25.73
CA GLY A 12 -5.24 -2.63 -24.96
C GLY A 12 -4.83 -4.09 -25.14
N LYS A 13 -5.79 -5.01 -25.01
CA LYS A 13 -5.56 -6.45 -25.28
C LYS A 13 -5.12 -6.70 -26.74
N ALA A 14 -5.78 -6.09 -27.72
CA ALA A 14 -5.47 -6.28 -29.14
C ALA A 14 -4.10 -5.68 -29.56
N ALA A 15 -3.68 -4.59 -28.92
CA ALA A 15 -2.43 -3.89 -29.23
C ALA A 15 -1.25 -4.30 -28.33
N GLY A 16 -1.45 -5.16 -27.33
CA GLY A 16 -0.41 -5.49 -26.33
C GLY A 16 -0.07 -4.32 -25.38
N LEU A 17 -1.00 -3.39 -25.17
CA LEU A 17 -0.82 -2.18 -24.37
C LEU A 17 -1.70 -2.19 -23.12
N SER A 18 -1.16 -1.73 -21.99
CA SER A 18 -1.97 -1.52 -20.78
C SER A 18 -2.87 -0.29 -20.93
N VAL A 19 -4.01 -0.29 -20.24
CA VAL A 19 -4.92 0.89 -20.19
C VAL A 19 -4.18 2.14 -19.70
N LYS A 20 -3.21 1.99 -18.78
CA LYS A 20 -2.33 3.10 -18.34
C LYS A 20 -1.44 3.62 -19.47
N ALA A 21 -0.86 2.75 -20.30
CA ALA A 21 -0.07 3.18 -21.46
C ALA A 21 -0.93 3.93 -22.49
N LEU A 22 -2.15 3.45 -22.77
CA LEU A 22 -3.08 4.13 -23.68
C LEU A 22 -3.47 5.53 -23.20
N ARG A 23 -3.73 5.70 -21.89
CA ARG A 23 -3.98 7.04 -21.31
C ARG A 23 -2.77 7.98 -21.48
N ILE A 24 -1.56 7.49 -21.23
CA ILE A 24 -0.32 8.29 -21.41
C ILE A 24 -0.11 8.65 -22.90
N TYR A 25 -0.41 7.74 -23.82
CA TYR A 25 -0.28 8.02 -25.26
C TYR A 25 -1.36 8.99 -25.77
N GLU A 26 -2.56 8.99 -25.19
CA GLU A 26 -3.58 10.01 -25.43
C GLU A 26 -3.13 11.38 -24.91
N GLU A 27 -2.67 11.45 -23.66
CA GLU A 27 -2.16 12.67 -22.99
C GLU A 27 -0.99 13.30 -23.75
N LYS A 28 -0.02 12.48 -24.19
CA LYS A 28 1.10 12.93 -25.02
C LYS A 28 0.71 13.24 -26.47
N GLY A 29 -0.51 12.94 -26.91
CA GLY A 29 -0.96 13.12 -28.29
C GLY A 29 -0.24 12.21 -29.30
N LEU A 30 0.15 11.01 -28.86
CA LEU A 30 0.70 9.91 -29.66
C LEU A 30 -0.39 9.00 -30.23
N LEU A 31 -1.44 8.72 -29.45
CA LEU A 31 -2.52 7.80 -29.80
C LEU A 31 -3.83 8.25 -29.14
N VAL A 32 -4.56 9.12 -29.84
CA VAL A 32 -5.83 9.71 -29.37
C VAL A 32 -7.00 8.79 -29.77
N PRO A 33 -8.00 8.52 -28.91
CA PRO A 33 -9.17 7.72 -29.31
C PRO A 33 -9.94 8.39 -30.45
N SER A 34 -10.37 7.60 -31.44
CA SER A 34 -11.09 8.07 -32.63
C SER A 34 -12.41 8.78 -32.29
N SER A 35 -13.08 8.36 -31.21
CA SER A 35 -14.31 9.00 -30.74
C SER A 35 -14.56 8.71 -29.26
N ARG A 36 -15.67 9.25 -28.74
CA ARG A 36 -16.27 8.80 -27.48
C ARG A 36 -17.65 8.20 -27.77
N SER A 37 -18.02 7.15 -27.04
CA SER A 37 -19.37 6.59 -27.11
C SER A 37 -20.41 7.52 -26.48
N GLU A 38 -21.69 7.22 -26.66
CA GLU A 38 -22.81 7.93 -26.01
C GLU A 38 -22.66 7.94 -24.47
N SER A 39 -22.17 6.82 -23.89
CA SER A 39 -21.80 6.71 -22.47
C SER A 39 -20.46 7.38 -22.09
N ARG A 40 -19.87 8.18 -23.00
CA ARG A 40 -18.61 8.93 -22.89
C ARG A 40 -17.32 8.11 -22.76
N TYR A 41 -17.37 6.78 -22.96
CA TYR A 41 -16.18 5.92 -22.99
C TYR A 41 -15.29 6.20 -24.20
N ARG A 42 -13.99 5.91 -24.07
CA ARG A 42 -12.99 6.05 -25.14
C ARG A 42 -13.12 4.91 -26.15
N VAL A 43 -13.19 5.27 -27.44
CA VAL A 43 -13.35 4.33 -28.55
C VAL A 43 -12.18 4.49 -29.52
N TYR A 44 -11.54 3.37 -29.86
CA TYR A 44 -10.41 3.32 -30.80
C TYR A 44 -10.80 2.54 -32.06
N GLY A 45 -10.53 3.11 -33.24
CA GLY A 45 -10.80 2.45 -34.52
C GLY A 45 -9.76 1.38 -34.87
N ARG A 46 -10.14 0.35 -35.62
CA ARG A 46 -9.25 -0.75 -36.04
C ARG A 46 -7.97 -0.29 -36.74
N GLY A 47 -8.02 0.80 -37.51
CA GLY A 47 -6.85 1.38 -38.17
C GLY A 47 -5.77 1.89 -37.20
N GLN A 48 -6.12 2.19 -35.94
CA GLN A 48 -5.16 2.68 -34.94
C GLN A 48 -4.21 1.58 -34.41
N LEU A 49 -4.47 0.30 -34.73
CA LEU A 49 -3.60 -0.81 -34.33
C LEU A 49 -2.21 -0.73 -34.98
N SER A 50 -2.09 -0.24 -36.22
CA SER A 50 -0.78 -0.03 -36.87
C SER A 50 0.03 1.09 -36.19
N GLN A 51 -0.64 2.20 -35.84
CA GLN A 51 -0.05 3.29 -35.07
C GLN A 51 0.45 2.81 -33.70
N ALA A 52 -0.35 1.97 -33.01
CA ALA A 52 0.04 1.36 -31.74
C ALA A 52 1.25 0.40 -31.88
N GLN A 53 1.32 -0.37 -32.97
CA GLN A 53 2.47 -1.23 -33.28
C GLN A 53 3.74 -0.42 -33.58
N ALA A 54 3.64 0.66 -34.36
CA ALA A 54 4.77 1.55 -34.64
C ALA A 54 5.31 2.21 -33.35
N ILE A 55 4.42 2.70 -32.47
CA ILE A 55 4.81 3.21 -31.14
C ILE A 55 5.54 2.14 -30.33
N LEU A 56 5.10 0.88 -30.38
CA LEU A 56 5.77 -0.22 -29.68
C LEU A 56 7.15 -0.54 -30.27
N GLN A 57 7.30 -0.54 -31.60
CA GLN A 57 8.57 -0.83 -32.28
C GLN A 57 9.64 0.23 -31.96
N PHE A 58 9.34 1.52 -32.15
CA PHE A 58 10.29 2.58 -31.80
C PHE A 58 10.63 2.61 -30.30
N LYS A 59 9.65 2.31 -29.43
CA LYS A 59 9.89 2.19 -27.99
C LYS A 59 10.77 0.98 -27.61
N GLN A 60 10.70 -0.11 -28.37
CA GLN A 60 11.62 -1.25 -28.23
C GLN A 60 13.05 -0.91 -28.69
N LEU A 61 13.20 0.00 -29.65
CA LEU A 61 14.50 0.57 -30.07
C LEU A 61 15.04 1.66 -29.10
N GLY A 62 14.30 1.96 -28.03
CA GLY A 62 14.74 2.87 -26.96
C GLY A 62 14.39 4.35 -27.15
N PHE A 63 13.63 4.72 -28.19
CA PHE A 63 13.19 6.10 -28.38
C PHE A 63 12.19 6.54 -27.31
N THR A 64 12.27 7.81 -26.91
CA THR A 64 11.34 8.48 -25.99
C THR A 64 9.97 8.73 -26.63
N LEU A 65 8.94 8.99 -25.82
CA LEU A 65 7.59 9.28 -26.35
C LEU A 65 7.56 10.58 -27.18
N GLU A 66 8.42 11.53 -26.84
CA GLU A 66 8.66 12.79 -27.52
C GLU A 66 9.30 12.57 -28.89
N GLU A 67 10.35 11.75 -28.99
CA GLU A 67 10.99 11.39 -30.28
C GLU A 67 10.05 10.56 -31.17
N ILE A 68 9.33 9.59 -30.60
CA ILE A 68 8.33 8.79 -31.33
C ILE A 68 7.26 9.70 -31.96
N LYS A 69 6.91 10.82 -31.32
CA LYS A 69 5.94 11.79 -31.85
C LYS A 69 6.47 12.59 -33.05
N VAL A 70 7.79 12.67 -33.22
CA VAL A 70 8.46 13.19 -34.42
C VAL A 70 8.55 12.09 -35.48
N LEU A 71 9.07 10.91 -35.12
CA LEU A 71 9.25 9.76 -36.02
C LEU A 71 7.94 9.30 -36.70
N LEU A 72 6.81 9.34 -35.99
CA LEU A 72 5.48 9.01 -36.55
C LEU A 72 4.94 10.05 -37.57
N LYS A 73 5.64 11.17 -37.76
CA LYS A 73 5.32 12.21 -38.74
C LYS A 73 6.38 12.37 -39.82
N GLU A 74 7.53 11.73 -39.65
CA GLU A 74 8.65 11.87 -40.58
C GLU A 74 8.38 11.05 -41.86
N THR A 75 8.77 11.62 -42.99
CA THR A 75 8.58 11.03 -44.32
C THR A 75 9.87 11.03 -45.17
N SER A 76 10.96 11.56 -44.62
CA SER A 76 12.30 11.53 -45.20
C SER A 76 13.08 10.30 -44.70
N ASP A 77 13.36 9.34 -45.59
CA ASP A 77 14.20 8.17 -45.28
C ASP A 77 15.59 8.57 -44.76
N SER A 78 16.18 9.67 -45.26
CA SER A 78 17.46 10.18 -44.77
C SER A 78 17.38 10.72 -43.33
N SER A 79 16.30 11.44 -42.98
CA SER A 79 16.13 11.90 -41.59
C SER A 79 15.87 10.71 -40.64
N LEU A 80 15.10 9.72 -41.09
CA LEU A 80 14.88 8.48 -40.35
C LEU A 80 16.20 7.70 -40.14
N GLN A 81 17.09 7.66 -41.15
CA GLN A 81 18.43 7.09 -41.02
C GLN A 81 19.25 7.83 -39.95
N ASP A 82 19.30 9.17 -39.96
CA ASP A 82 20.03 9.98 -38.96
C ASP A 82 19.54 9.68 -37.53
N PHE A 83 18.23 9.58 -37.31
CA PHE A 83 17.65 9.20 -36.02
C PHE A 83 18.07 7.79 -35.57
N LEU A 84 18.08 6.82 -36.49
CA LEU A 84 18.45 5.43 -36.22
C LEU A 84 19.95 5.27 -35.95
N GLU A 85 20.82 5.93 -36.72
CA GLU A 85 22.26 5.91 -36.52
C GLU A 85 22.65 6.56 -35.19
N ARG A 86 22.05 7.71 -34.86
CA ARG A 86 22.24 8.36 -33.56
C ARG A 86 21.81 7.44 -32.40
N ARG A 87 20.60 6.88 -32.44
CA ARG A 87 20.11 5.99 -31.37
C ARG A 87 20.93 4.71 -31.24
N LEU A 88 21.52 4.22 -32.34
CA LEU A 88 22.49 3.11 -32.34
C LEU A 88 23.82 3.50 -31.66
N GLN A 89 24.34 4.71 -31.90
CA GLN A 89 25.55 5.20 -31.21
C GLN A 89 25.31 5.39 -29.71
N GLU A 90 24.20 6.03 -29.32
CA GLU A 90 23.78 6.17 -27.92
C GLU A 90 23.66 4.80 -27.23
N SER A 91 22.95 3.84 -27.85
CA SER A 91 22.77 2.50 -27.29
C SER A 91 24.07 1.68 -27.19
N ARG A 92 25.08 1.97 -28.01
CA ARG A 92 26.43 1.37 -27.90
C ARG A 92 27.21 1.95 -26.73
N LEU A 93 27.08 3.24 -26.46
CA LEU A 93 27.68 3.90 -25.30
C LEU A 93 27.01 3.42 -24.00
N ASP A 94 25.68 3.33 -23.98
CA ASP A 94 24.89 2.74 -22.88
C ASP A 94 25.41 1.33 -22.53
N LEU A 95 25.63 0.48 -23.54
CA LEU A 95 26.15 -0.89 -23.38
C LEU A 95 27.59 -0.93 -22.85
N HIS A 96 28.46 0.00 -23.27
CA HIS A 96 29.83 0.06 -22.74
C HIS A 96 29.83 0.46 -21.26
N ASN A 97 29.13 1.54 -20.92
CA ASN A 97 29.02 2.03 -19.54
C ASN A 97 28.44 0.95 -18.60
N LEU A 98 27.42 0.21 -19.04
CA LEU A 98 26.81 -0.87 -18.27
C LEU A 98 27.78 -2.05 -18.04
N LYS A 99 28.68 -2.36 -18.99
CA LYS A 99 29.69 -3.41 -18.81
C LYS A 99 30.73 -3.03 -17.74
N GLU A 100 31.21 -1.79 -17.75
CA GLU A 100 32.14 -1.31 -16.71
C GLU A 100 31.49 -1.33 -15.30
N GLN A 101 30.20 -0.97 -15.22
CA GLN A 101 29.42 -1.08 -13.98
C GLN A 101 29.31 -2.53 -13.49
N ILE A 102 29.02 -3.49 -14.38
CA ILE A 102 28.96 -4.91 -14.04
C ILE A 102 30.32 -5.42 -13.54
N LEU A 103 31.41 -5.13 -14.26
CA LEU A 103 32.76 -5.54 -13.87
C LEU A 103 33.18 -4.99 -12.49
N SER A 104 32.81 -3.73 -12.20
CA SER A 104 33.03 -3.10 -10.89
C SER A 104 32.26 -3.82 -9.78
N LEU A 105 30.97 -4.12 -10.00
CA LEU A 105 30.14 -4.87 -9.06
C LEU A 105 30.65 -6.30 -8.83
N GLU A 106 31.07 -7.01 -9.88
CA GLU A 106 31.66 -8.35 -9.77
C GLU A 106 32.97 -8.34 -8.97
N THR A 107 33.82 -7.32 -9.18
CA THR A 107 35.07 -7.14 -8.42
C THR A 107 34.81 -6.85 -6.94
N ILE A 108 33.83 -6.00 -6.63
CA ILE A 108 33.39 -5.68 -5.26
C ILE A 108 32.79 -6.93 -4.58
N LEU A 109 31.89 -7.65 -5.24
CA LEU A 109 31.25 -8.86 -4.72
C LEU A 109 32.27 -10.00 -4.51
N THR A 110 33.26 -10.13 -5.37
CA THR A 110 34.34 -11.11 -5.22
C THR A 110 35.27 -10.74 -4.06
N SER A 111 35.60 -9.46 -3.90
CA SER A 111 36.34 -8.94 -2.74
C SER A 111 35.64 -9.28 -1.42
N LEU A 112 34.33 -9.00 -1.34
CA LEU A 112 33.50 -9.28 -0.16
C LEU A 112 33.43 -10.78 0.17
N LYS A 113 33.24 -11.65 -0.84
CA LYS A 113 33.24 -13.11 -0.67
C LYS A 113 34.57 -13.67 -0.15
N LEU A 114 35.67 -12.98 -0.43
CA LEU A 114 37.02 -13.31 0.07
C LEU A 114 37.34 -12.64 1.43
N GLY A 115 36.36 -12.00 2.07
CA GLY A 115 36.51 -11.38 3.38
C GLY A 115 37.19 -10.00 3.38
N ARG A 116 37.39 -9.36 2.22
CA ARG A 116 37.90 -7.97 2.20
C ARG A 116 36.81 -7.01 2.66
N GLU A 117 37.11 -6.23 3.70
CA GLU A 117 36.30 -5.06 4.06
C GLU A 117 36.39 -3.96 2.98
N LEU A 118 35.24 -3.39 2.62
CA LEU A 118 35.16 -2.21 1.77
C LEU A 118 35.71 -0.99 2.51
N SER A 119 36.42 -0.12 1.79
CA SER A 119 36.79 1.21 2.28
C SER A 119 35.56 2.09 2.56
N ALA A 120 35.73 3.16 3.34
CA ALA A 120 34.64 4.10 3.61
C ALA A 120 34.03 4.69 2.32
N THR A 121 34.85 5.02 1.33
CA THR A 121 34.42 5.53 0.01
C THR A 121 33.57 4.50 -0.74
N GLU A 122 33.99 3.24 -0.79
CA GLU A 122 33.23 2.15 -1.43
C GLU A 122 31.88 1.92 -0.72
N ARG A 123 31.86 1.92 0.62
CA ARG A 123 30.60 1.80 1.40
C ARG A 123 29.66 2.98 1.11
N ASN A 124 30.18 4.20 1.12
CA ASN A 124 29.37 5.40 0.87
C ASN A 124 28.76 5.38 -0.53
N GLN A 125 29.53 5.03 -1.57
CA GLN A 125 29.01 4.96 -2.94
C GLN A 125 27.89 3.91 -3.07
N VAL A 126 28.02 2.75 -2.44
CA VAL A 126 26.98 1.71 -2.43
C VAL A 126 25.69 2.21 -1.73
N MET A 127 25.82 2.93 -0.61
CA MET A 127 24.66 3.50 0.09
C MET A 127 23.99 4.64 -0.70
N GLU A 128 24.76 5.53 -1.32
CA GLU A 128 24.28 6.63 -2.17
C GLU A 128 23.54 6.10 -3.41
N ASN A 129 24.10 5.06 -4.05
CA ASN A 129 23.45 4.37 -5.17
C ASN A 129 22.10 3.76 -4.75
N PHE A 130 22.01 3.18 -3.55
CA PHE A 130 20.75 2.62 -3.02
C PHE A 130 19.68 3.69 -2.76
N VAL A 131 20.06 4.83 -2.14
CA VAL A 131 19.18 5.99 -1.96
C VAL A 131 18.69 6.50 -3.32
N THR A 132 19.60 6.65 -4.27
CA THR A 132 19.31 7.13 -5.63
C THR A 132 18.39 6.18 -6.40
N GLU A 133 18.57 4.86 -6.26
CA GLU A 133 17.68 3.85 -6.86
C GLU A 133 16.25 3.96 -6.28
N SER A 134 16.14 4.05 -4.96
CA SER A 134 14.87 4.19 -4.24
C SER A 134 14.13 5.48 -4.63
N VAL A 135 14.82 6.62 -4.66
CA VAL A 135 14.27 7.91 -5.12
C VAL A 135 13.80 7.84 -6.58
N ASN A 136 14.56 7.19 -7.47
CA ASN A 136 14.16 7.02 -8.86
C ASN A 136 12.94 6.08 -9.02
N LYS A 137 12.78 5.07 -8.15
CA LYS A 137 11.55 4.26 -8.05
C LYS A 137 10.36 5.08 -7.56
N LEU A 138 10.54 5.93 -6.55
CA LEU A 138 9.50 6.84 -6.03
C LEU A 138 9.00 7.82 -7.11
N LYS A 139 9.92 8.44 -7.86
CA LYS A 139 9.59 9.31 -9.00
C LYS A 139 8.76 8.57 -10.06
N ARG A 140 9.09 7.30 -10.37
CA ARG A 140 8.29 6.43 -11.26
C ARG A 140 6.92 6.04 -10.69
N ARG A 141 6.73 6.07 -9.36
CA ARG A 141 5.41 5.92 -8.69
C ARG A 141 4.64 7.25 -8.58
N GLY A 142 5.20 8.37 -9.03
CA GLY A 142 4.57 9.70 -8.99
C GLY A 142 4.87 10.52 -7.72
N VAL A 143 5.81 10.07 -6.88
CA VAL A 143 6.29 10.82 -5.71
C VAL A 143 7.53 11.62 -6.14
N VAL A 144 7.35 12.93 -6.33
CA VAL A 144 8.36 13.87 -6.84
C VAL A 144 8.60 14.99 -5.82
N ASP A 145 8.67 14.60 -4.55
CA ASP A 145 8.72 15.48 -3.39
C ASP A 145 10.15 15.51 -2.80
N GLN A 146 10.68 16.69 -2.50
CA GLN A 146 11.99 16.82 -1.84
C GLN A 146 11.99 16.21 -0.43
N GLN A 147 10.85 16.24 0.28
CA GLN A 147 10.69 15.55 1.57
C GLN A 147 10.84 14.03 1.42
N ALA A 148 10.44 13.46 0.28
CA ALA A 148 10.62 12.03 0.01
C ALA A 148 12.09 11.65 -0.16
N GLU A 149 12.91 12.51 -0.76
CA GLU A 149 14.35 12.26 -0.93
C GLU A 149 15.08 12.30 0.43
N VAL A 150 14.76 13.31 1.25
CA VAL A 150 15.28 13.43 2.62
C VAL A 150 14.84 12.24 3.48
N GLN A 151 13.57 11.83 3.41
CA GLN A 151 13.08 10.68 4.18
C GLN A 151 13.73 9.36 3.73
N VAL A 152 13.98 9.14 2.44
CA VAL A 152 14.73 7.94 1.99
C VAL A 152 16.15 7.93 2.55
N ALA A 153 16.87 9.05 2.51
CA ALA A 153 18.22 9.14 3.06
C ALA A 153 18.23 8.85 4.58
N HIS A 154 17.27 9.42 5.31
CA HIS A 154 17.05 9.16 6.74
C HIS A 154 16.73 7.68 7.01
N GLU A 155 15.73 7.10 6.33
CA GLU A 155 15.37 5.68 6.42
C GLU A 155 16.57 4.75 6.23
N VAL A 156 17.38 5.03 5.21
CA VAL A 156 18.55 4.22 4.85
C VAL A 156 19.69 4.33 5.87
N SER A 157 19.79 5.46 6.59
CA SER A 157 20.73 5.64 7.70
C SER A 157 20.35 4.81 8.94
N LEU A 158 19.06 4.57 9.16
CA LEU A 158 18.54 3.84 10.33
C LEU A 158 18.66 2.31 10.21
N TYR A 159 18.86 1.77 9.01
CA TYR A 159 18.85 0.32 8.79
C TYR A 159 20.12 -0.36 9.29
N SER A 160 19.95 -1.28 10.25
CA SER A 160 20.96 -2.28 10.57
C SER A 160 21.19 -3.24 9.39
N GLU A 161 22.32 -3.96 9.40
CA GLU A 161 22.67 -4.93 8.36
C GLU A 161 21.56 -5.97 8.09
N PRO A 162 20.92 -6.60 9.10
CA PRO A 162 19.70 -7.40 8.92
C PRO A 162 18.60 -6.73 8.07
N HIS A 163 18.31 -5.45 8.29
CA HIS A 163 17.30 -4.72 7.52
C HIS A 163 17.75 -4.45 6.07
N LYS A 164 19.03 -4.16 5.84
CA LYS A 164 19.60 -4.00 4.48
C LYS A 164 19.53 -5.31 3.69
N ILE A 165 19.84 -6.44 4.34
CA ILE A 165 19.71 -7.78 3.75
C ILE A 165 18.22 -8.12 3.47
N LEU A 166 17.33 -7.81 4.41
CA LEU A 166 15.88 -8.00 4.26
C LEU A 166 15.34 -7.24 3.05
N ILE A 167 15.59 -5.93 2.93
CA ILE A 167 15.08 -5.11 1.81
C ILE A 167 15.64 -5.61 0.46
N SER A 168 16.92 -5.97 0.42
CA SER A 168 17.56 -6.59 -0.75
C SER A 168 16.88 -7.91 -1.16
N GLY A 169 16.52 -8.77 -0.20
CA GLY A 169 15.83 -10.03 -0.48
C GLY A 169 14.37 -9.83 -0.87
N LEU A 170 13.66 -8.89 -0.25
CA LEU A 170 12.26 -8.58 -0.53
C LEU A 170 12.04 -8.13 -1.98
N ARG A 171 13.00 -7.40 -2.58
CA ARG A 171 12.98 -7.05 -4.01
C ARG A 171 12.78 -8.30 -4.89
N ASN A 172 13.55 -9.36 -4.64
CA ASN A 172 13.43 -10.64 -5.37
C ASN A 172 12.06 -11.30 -5.14
N VAL A 173 11.50 -11.21 -3.94
CA VAL A 173 10.16 -11.75 -3.62
C VAL A 173 9.07 -11.00 -4.41
N PHE A 174 9.12 -9.67 -4.46
CA PHE A 174 8.14 -8.87 -5.20
C PHE A 174 8.28 -9.00 -6.72
N GLU A 175 9.50 -9.11 -7.23
CA GLU A 175 9.76 -9.40 -8.64
C GLU A 175 9.26 -10.81 -9.03
N TYR A 176 9.49 -11.82 -8.18
CA TYR A 176 8.93 -13.16 -8.39
C TYR A 176 7.40 -13.13 -8.38
N ALA A 177 6.79 -12.55 -7.35
CA ALA A 177 5.33 -12.44 -7.23
C ALA A 177 4.71 -11.77 -8.46
N LYS A 178 5.29 -10.65 -8.90
CA LYS A 178 4.89 -9.94 -10.12
C LYS A 178 5.06 -10.78 -11.38
N SER A 179 6.18 -11.48 -11.55
CA SER A 179 6.43 -12.37 -12.71
C SER A 179 5.45 -13.55 -12.80
N LYS A 180 4.91 -13.96 -11.65
CA LYS A 180 3.95 -15.07 -11.50
C LYS A 180 2.50 -14.62 -11.36
N ASN A 181 2.21 -13.32 -11.48
CA ASN A 181 0.90 -12.71 -11.22
C ASN A 181 0.29 -13.17 -9.87
N ILE A 182 1.10 -13.19 -8.81
CA ILE A 182 0.67 -13.39 -7.42
C ILE A 182 0.26 -12.03 -6.86
N LEU A 183 -0.94 -11.91 -6.31
CA LEU A 183 -1.39 -10.69 -5.64
C LEU A 183 -0.80 -10.61 -4.22
N MET A 184 -0.33 -9.40 -3.90
CA MET A 184 0.22 -9.00 -2.60
C MET A 184 -0.70 -7.94 -1.98
N GLY A 185 -0.73 -7.87 -0.64
CA GLY A 185 -1.53 -6.87 0.08
C GLY A 185 -0.92 -5.47 0.07
N PRO A 186 -1.59 -4.49 0.73
CA PRO A 186 -1.23 -3.08 0.66
C PRO A 186 0.01 -2.65 1.44
N GLY A 187 0.69 -3.57 2.12
CA GLY A 187 1.55 -3.30 3.27
C GLY A 187 0.84 -3.69 4.59
N ARG A 188 1.60 -3.93 5.65
CA ARG A 188 1.09 -4.38 6.96
C ARG A 188 2.01 -3.92 8.10
N GLY A 189 1.41 -3.44 9.19
CA GLY A 189 2.12 -3.08 10.43
C GLY A 189 3.21 -2.01 10.25
N ASN A 190 4.23 -2.04 11.11
CA ASN A 190 5.39 -1.13 11.09
C ASN A 190 5.99 -0.93 9.67
N SER A 191 6.15 -2.02 8.90
CA SER A 191 6.73 -1.99 7.55
C SER A 191 5.89 -1.20 6.54
N GLY A 192 4.60 -0.98 6.80
CA GLY A 192 3.75 -0.10 5.97
C GLY A 192 4.21 1.36 5.97
N GLY A 193 4.94 1.81 7.00
CA GLY A 193 5.43 3.19 7.13
C GLY A 193 6.69 3.53 6.32
N SER A 194 7.42 2.52 5.81
CA SER A 194 8.68 2.76 5.08
C SER A 194 8.43 3.20 3.64
N LEU A 195 9.00 4.35 3.28
CA LEU A 195 9.01 4.90 1.93
C LEU A 195 9.98 4.13 1.03
N VAL A 196 11.06 3.56 1.57
CA VAL A 196 11.96 2.63 0.84
C VAL A 196 11.20 1.38 0.42
N LEU A 197 10.45 0.73 1.32
CA LEU A 197 9.63 -0.44 0.98
C LEU A 197 8.50 -0.08 0.00
N TYR A 198 7.90 1.10 0.11
CA TYR A 198 6.99 1.62 -0.92
C TYR A 198 7.69 1.77 -2.27
N SER A 199 8.95 2.19 -2.33
CA SER A 199 9.73 2.28 -3.58
C SER A 199 9.95 0.89 -4.23
N GLU A 200 10.22 -0.14 -3.42
CA GLU A 200 10.42 -1.53 -3.87
C GLU A 200 9.11 -2.26 -4.28
N GLY A 201 7.94 -1.65 -4.05
CA GLY A 201 6.66 -2.20 -4.49
C GLY A 201 5.85 -2.96 -3.43
N TYR A 202 6.33 -3.04 -2.19
CA TYR A 202 5.62 -3.65 -1.06
C TYR A 202 4.28 -2.92 -0.80
N SER A 203 4.37 -1.67 -0.33
CA SER A 203 3.18 -0.89 0.01
C SER A 203 2.44 -0.42 -1.24
N GLN A 204 1.11 -0.42 -1.17
CA GLN A 204 0.23 0.09 -2.23
C GLN A 204 -0.27 1.52 -1.95
N PHE A 205 0.02 2.07 -0.77
CA PHE A 205 -0.19 3.47 -0.40
C PHE A 205 1.15 4.18 -0.12
N ASN A 206 1.23 5.48 -0.41
CA ASN A 206 2.38 6.31 -0.04
C ASN A 206 2.32 6.64 1.47
N PRO A 207 3.30 6.24 2.31
CA PRO A 207 3.26 6.47 3.75
C PRO A 207 3.30 7.96 4.14
N LEU A 208 3.96 8.83 3.35
CA LEU A 208 4.02 10.28 3.59
C LEU A 208 2.63 10.91 3.69
N ARG A 209 1.70 10.48 2.82
CA ARG A 209 0.33 11.03 2.74
C ARG A 209 -0.47 10.86 4.04
N TYR A 210 -0.09 9.91 4.90
CA TYR A 210 -0.78 9.60 6.14
C TYR A 210 0.06 9.90 7.40
N GLY A 211 1.28 10.44 7.23
CA GLY A 211 2.21 10.69 8.33
C GLY A 211 2.56 9.40 9.10
N LEU A 212 2.93 8.34 8.39
CA LEU A 212 3.38 7.09 9.01
C LEU A 212 4.88 7.18 9.38
N VAL A 213 5.22 6.64 10.55
CA VAL A 213 6.56 6.69 11.14
C VAL A 213 7.44 5.56 10.55
N PRO A 214 8.51 5.87 9.79
CA PRO A 214 9.36 4.84 9.18
C PRO A 214 10.36 4.19 10.16
N GLU A 215 10.76 4.87 11.24
CA GLU A 215 11.66 4.35 12.29
C GLU A 215 11.14 3.03 12.88
N TYR A 216 9.81 2.88 12.91
CA TYR A 216 9.13 1.66 13.34
C TYR A 216 9.58 0.42 12.56
N PHE A 217 9.93 0.57 11.28
CA PHE A 217 10.41 -0.54 10.46
C PHE A 217 11.85 -0.92 10.81
N SER A 218 12.77 0.04 10.96
CA SER A 218 14.21 -0.23 11.23
C SER A 218 14.49 -0.89 12.59
N HIS A 219 13.48 -0.96 13.45
CA HIS A 219 13.52 -1.60 14.77
C HIS A 219 12.63 -2.86 14.87
N THR A 220 12.11 -3.37 13.76
CA THR A 220 11.33 -4.61 13.80
C THR A 220 12.23 -5.84 13.94
N LYS A 221 11.71 -6.88 14.59
CA LYS A 221 12.28 -8.24 14.54
C LYS A 221 11.54 -9.16 13.56
N MET A 222 10.37 -8.74 13.10
CA MET A 222 9.49 -9.52 12.24
C MET A 222 8.91 -8.65 11.11
N PHE A 223 8.93 -9.18 9.89
CA PHE A 223 8.37 -8.59 8.68
C PHE A 223 7.12 -9.37 8.25
N TRP A 224 6.05 -8.65 7.89
CA TRP A 224 4.74 -9.23 7.60
C TRP A 224 4.31 -8.83 6.18
N MET A 225 3.99 -9.80 5.32
CA MET A 225 3.37 -9.53 4.02
C MET A 225 2.07 -10.32 3.88
N ASP A 226 1.00 -9.69 3.38
CA ASP A 226 -0.21 -10.40 2.97
C ASP A 226 -0.03 -10.89 1.52
N VAL A 227 -0.40 -12.14 1.24
CA VAL A 227 -0.23 -12.85 -0.05
C VAL A 227 -1.52 -13.60 -0.39
N GLU A 228 -1.85 -13.74 -1.68
CA GLU A 228 -3.00 -14.54 -2.12
C GLU A 228 -2.99 -15.96 -1.51
N TYR A 229 -4.10 -16.34 -0.87
CA TYR A 229 -4.16 -17.53 -0.02
C TYR A 229 -3.76 -18.80 -0.80
N SER A 230 -4.27 -18.93 -2.03
CA SER A 230 -4.05 -20.04 -2.94
C SER A 230 -2.58 -20.31 -3.31
N ARG A 231 -1.69 -19.32 -3.26
CA ARG A 231 -0.26 -19.46 -3.65
C ARG A 231 0.75 -19.03 -2.58
N SER A 232 0.26 -18.76 -1.37
CA SER A 232 1.07 -18.38 -0.19
C SER A 232 2.26 -19.32 0.11
N GLN A 233 2.21 -20.61 -0.25
CA GLN A 233 3.32 -21.55 -0.02
C GLN A 233 4.59 -21.25 -0.82
N GLU A 234 4.46 -20.67 -2.03
CA GLU A 234 5.63 -20.34 -2.87
C GLU A 234 6.40 -19.16 -2.26
N ILE A 235 5.67 -18.11 -1.88
CA ILE A 235 6.23 -16.93 -1.21
C ILE A 235 6.72 -17.29 0.21
N GLY A 236 6.04 -18.20 0.91
CA GLY A 236 6.46 -18.71 2.21
C GLY A 236 7.89 -19.24 2.21
N LYS A 237 8.23 -20.14 1.27
CA LYS A 237 9.59 -20.67 1.13
C LYS A 237 10.65 -19.59 0.91
N MET A 238 10.34 -18.58 0.07
CA MET A 238 11.23 -17.44 -0.14
C MET A 238 11.39 -16.58 1.12
N CYS A 239 10.37 -16.53 1.98
CA CYS A 239 10.43 -15.88 3.29
C CYS A 239 11.23 -16.69 4.31
N ASP A 240 11.13 -18.02 4.31
CA ASP A 240 11.92 -18.92 5.16
C ASP A 240 13.42 -18.77 4.82
N GLU A 241 13.77 -18.83 3.52
CA GLU A 241 15.12 -18.60 2.99
C GLU A 241 15.65 -17.20 3.35
N LEU A 242 14.82 -16.16 3.20
CA LEU A 242 15.20 -14.80 3.55
C LEU A 242 15.36 -14.61 5.06
N SER A 243 14.54 -15.27 5.88
CA SER A 243 14.66 -15.23 7.35
C SER A 243 16.00 -15.81 7.80
N ALA A 244 16.36 -16.98 7.28
CA ALA A 244 17.65 -17.62 7.54
C ALA A 244 18.85 -16.75 7.07
N ARG A 245 18.70 -16.00 5.97
CA ARG A 245 19.73 -15.10 5.43
C ARG A 245 19.88 -13.77 6.19
N CYS A 246 18.79 -13.19 6.71
CA CYS A 246 18.82 -11.85 7.33
C CYS A 246 18.78 -11.85 8.86
N GLY A 247 18.38 -12.95 9.52
CA GLY A 247 18.25 -13.02 10.97
C GLY A 247 17.02 -12.29 11.55
N LEU A 248 16.09 -11.87 10.68
CA LEU A 248 14.77 -11.35 11.03
C LEU A 248 13.71 -12.37 10.61
N GLU A 249 12.59 -12.45 11.33
CA GLU A 249 11.50 -13.36 10.98
C GLU A 249 10.67 -12.75 9.83
N VAL A 250 10.52 -13.45 8.70
CA VAL A 250 9.78 -12.95 7.53
C VAL A 250 8.58 -13.87 7.29
N VAL A 251 7.36 -13.33 7.31
CA VAL A 251 6.13 -14.15 7.32
C VAL A 251 5.16 -13.76 6.20
N ALA A 252 4.80 -14.74 5.38
CA ALA A 252 3.79 -14.65 4.33
C ALA A 252 2.40 -15.04 4.86
N PHE A 253 1.59 -14.04 5.21
CA PHE A 253 0.21 -14.22 5.66
C PHE A 253 -0.75 -14.47 4.50
N ARG A 254 -1.60 -15.49 4.66
CA ARG A 254 -2.58 -15.87 3.65
C ARG A 254 -3.79 -14.94 3.69
N SER A 255 -4.11 -14.28 2.58
CA SER A 255 -5.24 -13.36 2.47
C SER A 255 -6.28 -13.89 1.48
N PRO A 256 -7.45 -14.38 1.94
CA PRO A 256 -8.55 -14.80 1.08
C PRO A 256 -9.06 -13.66 0.18
N PHE A 257 -9.04 -12.41 0.64
CA PHE A 257 -9.49 -11.26 -0.17
C PHE A 257 -8.63 -11.06 -1.43
N LEU A 258 -7.35 -11.42 -1.40
CA LEU A 258 -6.50 -11.35 -2.59
C LEU A 258 -6.87 -12.45 -3.61
N ASP A 259 -7.26 -13.65 -3.16
CA ASP A 259 -7.87 -14.67 -4.06
C ASP A 259 -9.21 -14.17 -4.62
N ILE A 260 -10.09 -13.58 -3.80
CA ILE A 260 -11.40 -13.05 -4.22
C ILE A 260 -11.25 -11.91 -5.24
N LEU A 261 -10.33 -10.97 -5.00
CA LEU A 261 -9.95 -9.90 -5.94
C LEU A 261 -9.49 -10.44 -7.30
N LYS A 262 -8.84 -11.60 -7.31
CA LYS A 262 -8.36 -12.27 -8.51
C LYS A 262 -9.52 -12.94 -9.25
N MET A 263 -10.32 -13.74 -8.53
CA MET A 263 -11.48 -14.44 -9.07
C MET A 263 -12.53 -13.50 -9.69
N VAL A 264 -12.74 -12.30 -9.13
CA VAL A 264 -13.60 -11.29 -9.77
C VAL A 264 -12.94 -10.73 -11.04
N GLN A 265 -11.65 -10.41 -11.03
CA GLN A 265 -10.95 -9.93 -12.23
C GLN A 265 -10.83 -10.99 -13.33
N ASP A 266 -10.82 -12.27 -12.99
CA ASP A 266 -10.89 -13.36 -13.97
C ASP A 266 -12.29 -13.42 -14.64
N LYS A 267 -13.37 -13.08 -13.92
CA LYS A 267 -14.74 -12.95 -14.45
C LYS A 267 -14.95 -11.65 -15.27
N VAL A 268 -14.50 -10.49 -14.78
CA VAL A 268 -14.87 -9.16 -15.34
C VAL A 268 -13.73 -8.45 -16.08
N GLY A 269 -12.51 -8.98 -16.05
CA GLY A 269 -11.29 -8.34 -16.53
C GLY A 269 -10.53 -7.56 -15.45
N GLN A 270 -9.31 -7.14 -15.77
CA GLN A 270 -8.42 -6.43 -14.85
C GLN A 270 -9.01 -5.08 -14.41
N ILE A 271 -9.02 -4.82 -13.09
CA ILE A 271 -9.61 -3.62 -12.49
C ILE A 271 -8.51 -2.65 -12.07
N ASP A 272 -8.53 -1.45 -12.64
CA ASP A 272 -7.65 -0.34 -12.29
C ASP A 272 -8.19 0.42 -11.05
N PHE A 273 -8.12 -0.23 -9.88
CA PHE A 273 -8.61 0.30 -8.60
C PHE A 273 -8.05 1.68 -8.22
N ASP A 274 -6.87 2.03 -8.74
CA ASP A 274 -6.19 3.29 -8.42
C ASP A 274 -6.67 4.43 -9.34
N SER A 275 -7.48 4.14 -10.37
CA SER A 275 -8.19 5.15 -11.17
C SER A 275 -9.50 5.66 -10.55
N PHE A 276 -9.95 5.03 -9.46
CA PHE A 276 -11.07 5.53 -8.65
C PHE A 276 -10.55 6.55 -7.63
N SER A 277 -11.20 7.71 -7.55
CA SER A 277 -10.89 8.70 -6.51
C SER A 277 -11.15 8.12 -5.12
N ASP A 278 -10.35 8.48 -4.12
CA ASP A 278 -10.68 8.14 -2.72
C ASP A 278 -11.93 8.88 -2.22
N MET A 279 -12.34 9.93 -2.94
CA MET A 279 -13.53 10.75 -2.68
C MET A 279 -14.74 10.35 -3.55
N ASP A 280 -14.71 9.20 -4.23
CA ASP A 280 -15.83 8.78 -5.07
C ASP A 280 -17.09 8.53 -4.21
N PRO A 281 -18.25 9.16 -4.52
CA PRO A 281 -19.50 8.93 -3.80
C PRO A 281 -19.91 7.46 -3.72
N MET A 282 -19.52 6.63 -4.69
CA MET A 282 -19.73 5.18 -4.67
C MET A 282 -19.03 4.51 -3.48
N ILE A 283 -17.77 4.89 -3.19
CA ILE A 283 -17.00 4.37 -2.05
C ILE A 283 -17.54 4.96 -0.74
N LEU A 284 -17.78 6.28 -0.72
CA LEU A 284 -18.18 7.01 0.49
C LEU A 284 -19.61 6.70 0.97
N THR A 285 -20.49 6.24 0.08
CA THR A 285 -21.87 5.81 0.42
C THR A 285 -22.05 4.29 0.47
N ALA A 286 -20.99 3.50 0.26
CA ALA A 286 -21.06 2.03 0.33
C ALA A 286 -21.67 1.48 1.64
N PRO A 287 -21.38 2.02 2.85
CA PRO A 287 -22.02 1.56 4.09
C PRO A 287 -23.56 1.67 4.10
N GLN A 288 -24.11 2.62 3.35
CA GLN A 288 -25.56 2.88 3.29
C GLN A 288 -26.30 1.96 2.30
N ARG A 289 -25.59 1.31 1.37
CA ARG A 289 -26.19 0.65 0.20
C ARG A 289 -26.24 -0.88 0.30
N LEU A 290 -25.43 -1.48 1.18
CA LEU A 290 -25.02 -2.89 1.05
C LEU A 290 -25.47 -3.72 2.26
N GLY A 291 -26.48 -4.56 2.05
CA GLY A 291 -26.96 -5.58 2.99
C GLY A 291 -26.39 -6.97 2.68
N THR A 292 -25.10 -7.05 2.40
CA THR A 292 -24.44 -8.25 1.88
C THR A 292 -23.19 -8.61 2.67
N LYS A 293 -22.94 -9.91 2.87
CA LYS A 293 -21.71 -10.45 3.48
C LYS A 293 -20.44 -9.84 2.86
N GLY A 294 -19.38 -9.68 3.65
CA GLY A 294 -18.04 -9.38 3.15
C GLY A 294 -17.55 -7.94 3.36
N LEU A 295 -16.51 -7.79 4.19
CA LEU A 295 -15.56 -6.67 4.27
C LEU A 295 -16.13 -5.28 4.64
N TYR A 296 -17.43 -5.17 4.85
CA TYR A 296 -18.06 -3.98 5.39
C TYR A 296 -18.33 -4.17 6.89
N TRP A 297 -17.23 -4.53 7.59
CA TRP A 297 -17.17 -5.03 8.97
C TRP A 297 -18.04 -6.26 9.23
N CYS A 298 -17.99 -6.73 10.47
CA CYS A 298 -18.90 -7.69 11.04
C CYS A 298 -20.36 -7.22 10.92
N GLU A 299 -21.12 -7.87 10.04
CA GLU A 299 -22.44 -8.35 10.47
C GLU A 299 -22.26 -9.09 11.82
N PRO A 300 -23.20 -9.03 12.77
CA PRO A 300 -23.21 -9.89 13.96
C PRO A 300 -23.59 -11.34 13.59
N ASN A 301 -22.79 -11.90 12.68
CA ASN A 301 -22.80 -13.24 12.15
C ASN A 301 -22.34 -14.22 13.22
N GLU A 302 -23.13 -15.28 13.45
CA GLU A 302 -22.93 -16.33 14.44
C GLU A 302 -21.62 -17.14 14.29
N THR A 303 -20.75 -16.79 13.33
CA THR A 303 -19.43 -17.40 13.11
C THR A 303 -18.24 -16.50 13.47
N PHE A 304 -18.44 -15.22 13.81
CA PHE A 304 -17.33 -14.33 14.22
C PHE A 304 -16.73 -14.77 15.56
N HIS A 305 -15.43 -15.10 15.63
CA HIS A 305 -14.85 -15.84 16.76
C HIS A 305 -15.02 -15.18 18.13
N ALA A 306 -14.88 -13.85 18.24
CA ALA A 306 -15.11 -13.15 19.51
C ALA A 306 -16.56 -13.30 19.96
N PHE A 307 -17.51 -13.19 19.04
CA PHE A 307 -18.94 -13.41 19.31
C PHE A 307 -19.23 -14.87 19.70
N VAL A 308 -18.57 -15.84 19.06
CA VAL A 308 -18.73 -17.28 19.34
C VAL A 308 -18.15 -17.67 20.70
N THR A 309 -16.99 -17.13 21.08
CA THR A 309 -16.29 -17.48 22.35
C THR A 309 -16.70 -16.63 23.55
N MET A 310 -17.34 -15.48 23.34
CA MET A 310 -18.01 -14.73 24.41
C MET A 310 -19.08 -15.59 25.12
N ASN A 311 -19.23 -15.37 26.43
CA ASN A 311 -20.39 -15.88 27.17
C ASN A 311 -21.68 -15.17 26.71
N ALA A 312 -22.85 -15.64 27.14
CA ALA A 312 -24.13 -15.09 26.71
C ALA A 312 -24.36 -13.61 27.09
N GLU A 313 -23.80 -13.16 28.22
CA GLU A 313 -23.95 -11.77 28.68
C GLU A 313 -23.06 -10.82 27.86
N ASP A 314 -21.81 -11.20 27.62
CA ASP A 314 -20.87 -10.40 26.82
C ASP A 314 -21.22 -10.44 25.34
N ARG A 315 -21.80 -11.54 24.82
CA ARG A 315 -22.50 -11.55 23.52
C ARG A 315 -23.61 -10.49 23.50
N ALA A 316 -24.46 -10.43 24.52
CA ALA A 316 -25.56 -9.47 24.56
C ALA A 316 -25.07 -8.01 24.68
N LYS A 317 -23.97 -7.75 25.40
CA LYS A 317 -23.32 -6.43 25.46
C LYS A 317 -22.68 -6.07 24.12
N TYR A 318 -21.88 -6.97 23.54
CA TYR A 318 -21.21 -6.76 22.26
C TYR A 318 -22.20 -6.56 21.11
N SER A 319 -23.29 -7.33 21.06
CA SER A 319 -24.43 -7.09 20.16
C SER A 319 -24.91 -5.65 20.26
N ARG A 320 -25.37 -5.20 21.44
CA ARG A 320 -25.93 -3.85 21.60
C ARG A 320 -24.91 -2.76 21.27
N ALA A 321 -23.67 -2.93 21.70
CA ALA A 321 -22.58 -1.99 21.42
C ALA A 321 -22.25 -1.90 19.92
N SER A 322 -22.24 -3.03 19.21
CA SER A 322 -21.93 -3.08 17.77
C SER A 322 -23.11 -2.59 16.92
N TRP A 323 -24.34 -3.05 17.20
CA TRP A 323 -25.54 -2.65 16.44
C TRP A 323 -25.76 -1.13 16.42
N ASP A 324 -25.54 -0.43 17.54
CA ASP A 324 -25.69 1.04 17.56
C ASP A 324 -24.68 1.75 16.64
N LEU A 325 -23.44 1.27 16.62
CA LEU A 325 -22.35 1.84 15.81
C LEU A 325 -22.52 1.47 14.33
N GLU A 326 -22.96 0.24 14.04
CA GLU A 326 -23.30 -0.22 12.69
C GLU A 326 -24.50 0.55 12.11
N ASN A 327 -25.57 0.72 12.88
CA ASN A 327 -26.73 1.53 12.48
C ASN A 327 -26.34 2.99 12.22
N PHE A 328 -25.47 3.57 13.04
CA PHE A 328 -24.91 4.90 12.79
C PHE A 328 -24.22 4.98 11.42
N TYR A 329 -23.33 4.04 11.10
CA TYR A 329 -22.69 3.96 9.77
C TYR A 329 -23.68 3.76 8.62
N ARG A 330 -24.61 2.79 8.74
CA ARG A 330 -25.60 2.52 7.70
C ARG A 330 -26.50 3.72 7.44
N SER A 331 -26.73 4.56 8.47
CA SER A 331 -27.55 5.77 8.34
C SER A 331 -26.86 6.94 7.62
N GLN A 332 -25.53 7.02 7.56
CA GLN A 332 -24.84 8.24 7.07
C GLN A 332 -23.69 7.98 6.07
N ALA A 333 -23.61 8.83 5.05
CA ALA A 333 -22.48 8.87 4.11
C ALA A 333 -21.21 9.36 4.82
N ILE A 334 -20.05 8.79 4.48
CA ILE A 334 -18.73 9.22 4.96
C ILE A 334 -18.29 10.46 4.16
N ALA A 335 -17.69 11.46 4.81
CA ALA A 335 -17.26 12.68 4.13
C ALA A 335 -15.94 12.50 3.37
N ASN A 336 -14.99 11.73 3.91
CA ASN A 336 -13.67 11.48 3.32
C ASN A 336 -12.96 10.24 3.94
N PRO A 337 -11.86 9.73 3.36
CA PRO A 337 -11.13 8.57 3.85
C PRO A 337 -10.63 8.64 5.30
N MET A 338 -10.17 9.83 5.74
CA MET A 338 -9.67 10.00 7.11
C MET A 338 -10.81 9.80 8.12
N GLU A 339 -12.02 10.27 7.81
CA GLU A 339 -13.17 10.06 8.68
C GLU A 339 -13.49 8.56 8.89
N LEU A 340 -13.47 7.73 7.85
CA LEU A 340 -13.64 6.28 8.05
C LEU A 340 -12.57 5.76 9.01
N MET A 341 -11.29 6.01 8.71
CA MET A 341 -10.17 5.49 9.50
C MET A 341 -10.23 5.95 10.96
N ILE A 342 -10.71 7.16 11.23
CA ILE A 342 -10.88 7.72 12.57
C ILE A 342 -12.05 7.07 13.30
N LEU A 343 -13.22 6.94 12.66
CA LEU A 343 -14.40 6.31 13.26
C LEU A 343 -14.17 4.79 13.49
N ASP A 344 -13.47 4.11 12.59
CA ASP A 344 -12.98 2.73 12.70
C ASP A 344 -12.07 2.58 13.92
N THR A 345 -11.04 3.42 14.02
CA THR A 345 -10.14 3.49 15.16
C THR A 345 -10.87 3.79 16.48
N LEU A 346 -11.84 4.71 16.48
CA LEU A 346 -12.59 5.08 17.68
C LEU A 346 -13.48 3.94 18.20
N ARG A 347 -14.00 3.07 17.33
CA ARG A 347 -14.75 1.88 17.73
C ARG A 347 -13.85 0.77 18.23
N ASP A 348 -12.73 0.52 17.56
CA ASP A 348 -11.78 -0.50 17.98
C ASP A 348 -11.14 -0.14 19.35
N LEU A 349 -11.01 1.16 19.64
CA LEU A 349 -10.68 1.72 20.97
C LEU A 349 -11.89 1.87 21.93
N SER A 350 -13.09 1.45 21.52
CA SER A 350 -14.35 1.53 22.28
C SER A 350 -14.77 2.92 22.78
N GLN A 351 -14.29 4.00 22.14
CA GLN A 351 -14.54 5.39 22.52
C GLN A 351 -15.89 5.91 21.99
N ARG A 352 -17.00 5.33 22.45
CA ARG A 352 -18.37 5.58 21.95
C ARG A 352 -18.78 7.06 21.90
N GLU A 353 -18.40 7.87 22.89
CA GLU A 353 -18.70 9.31 22.92
C GLU A 353 -17.97 10.07 21.82
N ASN A 354 -16.66 9.85 21.68
CA ASN A 354 -15.86 10.45 20.61
C ASN A 354 -16.30 9.98 19.23
N PHE A 355 -16.70 8.70 19.08
CA PHE A 355 -17.26 8.15 17.85
C PHE A 355 -18.52 8.91 17.41
N LEU A 356 -19.54 8.97 18.28
CA LEU A 356 -20.81 9.63 17.98
C LEU A 356 -20.64 11.16 17.82
N GLY A 357 -19.69 11.75 18.55
CA GLY A 357 -19.39 13.19 18.52
C GLY A 357 -18.43 13.65 17.43
N PHE A 358 -17.71 12.77 16.72
CA PHE A 358 -16.62 13.18 15.82
C PHE A 358 -17.06 14.13 14.68
N ARG A 359 -18.31 13.99 14.22
CA ARG A 359 -18.90 14.86 13.19
C ARG A 359 -19.11 16.30 13.65
N ASN A 360 -19.33 16.50 14.95
CA ASN A 360 -19.52 17.82 15.55
C ASN A 360 -18.20 18.55 15.78
N ARG A 361 -17.06 17.83 15.80
CA ARG A 361 -15.72 18.44 15.88
C ARG A 361 -15.35 19.12 14.55
N THR A 362 -14.53 20.15 14.63
CA THR A 362 -13.97 20.95 13.53
C THR A 362 -12.44 20.95 13.58
N GLU A 363 -11.75 21.62 12.63
CA GLU A 363 -10.28 21.81 12.75
C GLU A 363 -9.90 22.68 13.97
N ARG A 364 -10.82 23.53 14.48
CA ARG A 364 -10.59 24.40 15.64
C ARG A 364 -10.54 23.66 16.98
N ASP A 365 -11.01 22.41 16.99
CA ASP A 365 -10.95 21.52 18.15
C ASP A 365 -9.58 20.82 18.30
N CYS A 366 -8.61 21.15 17.42
CA CYS A 366 -7.23 20.74 17.51
C CYS A 366 -6.38 21.86 18.16
N PRO A 367 -5.62 21.57 19.24
CA PRO A 367 -4.66 22.53 19.79
C PRO A 367 -3.57 22.91 18.79
N GLU A 368 -3.24 24.21 18.68
CA GLU A 368 -2.26 24.72 17.71
C GLU A 368 -0.84 24.18 17.93
N ASN A 369 -0.51 23.83 19.19
CA ASN A 369 0.76 23.22 19.58
C ASN A 369 0.84 21.69 19.33
N LEU A 370 -0.22 21.07 18.80
CA LEU A 370 -0.32 19.65 18.46
C LEU A 370 -0.71 19.42 16.98
N PRO A 371 0.09 19.89 16.00
CA PRO A 371 -0.21 19.74 14.57
C PRO A 371 -0.36 18.28 14.11
N GLU A 372 0.22 17.32 14.83
CA GLU A 372 0.07 15.88 14.61
C GLU A 372 -1.40 15.45 14.65
N LEU A 373 -2.23 16.11 15.47
CA LEU A 373 -3.64 15.80 15.69
C LEU A 373 -4.60 16.54 14.74
N LYS A 374 -4.08 17.28 13.75
CA LYS A 374 -4.93 18.08 12.84
C LYS A 374 -6.01 17.23 12.17
N TYR A 375 -5.63 16.11 11.55
CA TYR A 375 -6.57 15.25 10.83
C TYR A 375 -7.57 14.55 11.75
N THR A 376 -7.19 14.27 12.99
CA THR A 376 -8.06 13.69 14.02
C THR A 376 -8.86 14.74 14.79
N LYS A 377 -8.79 16.02 14.38
CA LYS A 377 -9.48 17.15 15.00
C LYS A 377 -9.17 17.25 16.50
N GLY A 378 -7.91 17.08 16.88
CA GLY A 378 -7.44 17.10 18.27
C GLY A 378 -7.59 15.79 19.06
N LEU A 379 -8.07 14.70 18.45
CA LEU A 379 -8.18 13.40 19.12
C LEU A 379 -6.88 12.60 19.00
N LEU A 380 -6.12 12.48 20.09
CA LEU A 380 -4.99 11.55 20.16
C LEU A 380 -5.49 10.11 20.28
N ILE A 381 -5.54 9.42 19.13
CA ILE A 381 -6.03 8.05 18.95
C ILE A 381 -5.05 7.13 18.21
N TYR A 382 -3.96 7.67 17.67
CA TYR A 382 -2.92 6.90 16.98
C TYR A 382 -1.62 6.89 17.77
N MET A 383 -0.93 5.75 17.73
CA MET A 383 0.30 5.55 18.50
C MET A 383 1.53 6.16 17.84
N GLU A 384 1.51 6.24 16.50
CA GLU A 384 2.41 7.05 15.68
C GLU A 384 2.37 8.52 16.14
N ASP A 385 1.16 9.08 16.31
CA ASP A 385 0.98 10.48 16.72
C ASP A 385 1.37 10.69 18.19
N TRP A 386 1.14 9.70 19.07
CA TRP A 386 1.65 9.74 20.46
C TRP A 386 3.18 9.82 20.49
N ASP A 387 3.87 8.93 19.75
CA ASP A 387 5.33 8.85 19.75
C ASP A 387 5.98 10.09 19.12
N LEU A 388 5.36 10.68 18.09
CA LEU A 388 5.81 11.94 17.51
C LEU A 388 5.65 13.13 18.47
N ILE A 389 4.49 13.27 19.12
CA ILE A 389 4.26 14.33 20.12
C ILE A 389 5.25 14.19 21.27
N PHE A 390 5.40 12.98 21.85
CA PHE A 390 6.33 12.73 22.95
C PHE A 390 7.78 12.98 22.55
N SER A 391 8.22 12.48 21.38
CA SER A 391 9.56 12.71 20.83
C SER A 391 9.87 14.21 20.74
N ARG A 392 8.93 15.01 20.25
CA ARG A 392 9.05 16.46 20.12
C ARG A 392 9.11 17.18 21.48
N VAL A 393 8.23 16.87 22.44
CA VAL A 393 8.16 17.61 23.71
C VAL A 393 9.16 17.16 24.77
N ALA A 394 9.67 15.92 24.69
CA ALA A 394 10.72 15.41 25.57
C ALA A 394 12.13 15.50 24.93
N ASN A 395 12.24 15.88 23.65
CA ASN A 395 13.48 15.92 22.87
C ASN A 395 14.25 14.57 22.88
N VAL A 396 13.51 13.49 22.59
CA VAL A 396 14.01 12.11 22.49
C VAL A 396 13.75 11.54 21.11
N SER A 397 14.40 10.43 20.73
CA SER A 397 14.09 9.77 19.45
C SER A 397 12.67 9.18 19.44
N VAL A 398 12.05 9.03 18.26
CA VAL A 398 10.70 8.43 18.13
C VAL A 398 10.65 6.98 18.63
N ILE A 399 11.79 6.27 18.61
CA ILE A 399 11.91 4.90 19.11
C ILE A 399 12.10 4.85 20.63
N GLU A 400 12.77 5.83 21.21
CA GLU A 400 12.83 6.03 22.65
C GLU A 400 11.44 6.42 23.20
N ALA A 401 10.73 7.33 22.53
CA ALA A 401 9.33 7.64 22.80
C ALA A 401 8.43 6.39 22.75
N ARG A 402 8.54 5.57 21.69
CA ARG A 402 7.84 4.28 21.56
C ARG A 402 8.16 3.34 22.72
N SER A 403 9.43 3.27 23.13
CA SER A 403 9.88 2.41 24.22
C SER A 403 9.32 2.86 25.57
N ILE A 404 9.33 4.17 25.83
CA ILE A 404 8.72 4.80 27.02
C ILE A 404 7.21 4.55 27.05
N ARG A 405 6.48 4.73 25.93
CA ARG A 405 5.05 4.37 25.83
C ARG A 405 4.80 2.89 26.10
N MET A 406 5.65 1.99 25.60
CA MET A 406 5.52 0.55 25.83
C MET A 406 5.87 0.13 27.27
N ALA A 407 6.63 0.95 28.01
CA ALA A 407 6.84 0.80 29.45
C ALA A 407 5.64 1.34 30.25
N LEU A 408 5.22 2.58 29.98
CA LEU A 408 4.04 3.23 30.60
C LEU A 408 2.75 2.41 30.43
N ARG A 409 2.60 1.68 29.31
CA ARG A 409 1.46 0.78 29.07
C ARG A 409 1.42 -0.43 30.02
N LYS A 410 2.55 -0.79 30.65
CA LYS A 410 2.66 -1.91 31.60
C LYS A 410 2.60 -1.43 33.05
N ASP A 411 3.20 -0.30 33.35
CA ASP A 411 3.21 0.35 34.66
C ASP A 411 3.27 1.87 34.46
N GLU A 412 2.23 2.59 34.92
CA GLU A 412 2.10 4.03 34.75
C GLU A 412 3.11 4.86 35.57
N ASN A 413 3.83 4.22 36.50
CA ASN A 413 4.83 4.86 37.35
C ASN A 413 6.23 4.88 36.70
N VAL A 414 6.48 3.98 35.73
CA VAL A 414 7.76 3.91 35.02
C VAL A 414 7.92 5.12 34.09
N HIS A 415 9.05 5.82 34.17
CA HIS A 415 9.29 7.10 33.48
C HIS A 415 8.33 8.25 33.86
N ALA A 416 7.65 8.17 35.01
CA ALA A 416 6.84 9.29 35.53
C ALA A 416 7.66 10.58 35.71
N ASP A 417 8.97 10.47 35.97
CA ASP A 417 9.90 11.59 36.04
C ASP A 417 10.14 12.25 34.66
N ILE A 418 10.06 11.50 33.56
CA ILE A 418 10.18 12.03 32.20
C ILE A 418 8.89 12.75 31.81
N LEU A 419 7.72 12.16 32.11
CA LEU A 419 6.43 12.85 31.96
C LEU A 419 6.37 14.14 32.79
N ALA A 420 6.89 14.14 34.02
CA ALA A 420 6.91 15.32 34.89
C ALA A 420 7.75 16.49 34.34
N LYS A 421 8.72 16.23 33.45
CA LYS A 421 9.56 17.26 32.80
C LYS A 421 8.87 17.92 31.59
N ILE A 422 7.74 17.39 31.12
CA ILE A 422 6.96 18.00 30.02
C ILE A 422 6.34 19.30 30.56
N ALA A 423 6.80 20.43 30.01
CA ALA A 423 6.46 21.77 30.51
C ALA A 423 4.99 22.17 30.28
N ASP A 424 4.36 21.66 29.22
CA ASP A 424 2.94 21.87 28.94
C ASP A 424 2.09 20.83 29.69
N PRO A 425 1.27 21.24 30.68
CA PRO A 425 0.47 20.30 31.46
C PRO A 425 -0.65 19.67 30.63
N VAL A 426 -1.22 20.36 29.64
CA VAL A 426 -2.29 19.84 28.79
C VAL A 426 -1.74 18.72 27.91
N VAL A 427 -0.56 18.91 27.32
CA VAL A 427 0.11 17.88 26.51
C VAL A 427 0.55 16.70 27.37
N ARG A 428 1.12 16.95 28.55
CA ARG A 428 1.54 15.90 29.50
C ARG A 428 0.36 15.03 29.92
N ASP A 429 -0.75 15.65 30.34
CA ASP A 429 -1.89 14.93 30.91
C ASP A 429 -2.68 14.21 29.80
N LEU A 430 -2.73 14.77 28.58
CA LEU A 430 -3.20 14.09 27.36
C LEU A 430 -2.36 12.87 27.02
N LEU A 431 -1.02 12.99 27.01
CA LEU A 431 -0.13 11.87 26.75
C LEU A 431 -0.36 10.75 27.78
N LYS A 432 -0.51 11.09 29.08
CA LYS A 432 -0.77 10.12 30.15
C LYS A 432 -2.09 9.37 29.96
N ASP A 433 -3.22 10.06 29.72
CA ASP A 433 -4.53 9.41 29.51
C ASP A 433 -4.55 8.47 28.30
N LYS A 434 -3.78 8.80 27.25
CA LYS A 434 -3.85 8.09 25.95
C LYS A 434 -2.85 6.94 25.78
N VAL A 435 -1.89 6.72 26.69
CA VAL A 435 -0.90 5.62 26.62
C VAL A 435 -1.52 4.27 26.22
N THR A 436 -2.67 3.93 26.81
CA THR A 436 -3.38 2.65 26.61
C THR A 436 -4.49 2.73 25.56
N LYS A 437 -4.84 3.94 25.10
CA LYS A 437 -6.03 4.25 24.28
C LYS A 437 -5.64 4.74 22.87
N VAL A 438 -4.58 4.15 22.30
CA VAL A 438 -4.07 4.48 20.96
C VAL A 438 -3.90 3.22 20.08
N PHE A 439 -4.27 3.36 18.81
CA PHE A 439 -4.26 2.33 17.78
C PHE A 439 -3.12 2.54 16.78
N MET A 440 -2.89 1.61 15.86
CA MET A 440 -1.83 1.72 14.84
C MET A 440 -2.37 2.40 13.57
N LYS A 441 -1.89 3.60 13.28
CA LYS A 441 -2.26 4.40 12.09
C LYS A 441 -1.98 3.63 10.80
N ALA A 442 -0.86 2.92 10.73
CA ALA A 442 -0.53 2.03 9.61
C ALA A 442 -1.54 0.87 9.41
N HIS A 443 -2.23 0.43 10.48
CA HIS A 443 -3.32 -0.55 10.37
C HIS A 443 -4.58 0.11 9.80
N ALA A 444 -4.98 1.30 10.27
CA ALA A 444 -6.15 2.01 9.75
C ALA A 444 -6.00 2.35 8.24
N VAL A 445 -4.81 2.78 7.80
CA VAL A 445 -4.49 3.00 6.37
C VAL A 445 -4.56 1.70 5.56
N THR A 446 -4.14 0.58 6.17
CA THR A 446 -4.30 -0.75 5.59
C THR A 446 -5.79 -1.10 5.42
N CYS A 447 -6.60 -0.92 6.46
CA CYS A 447 -8.06 -1.17 6.42
C CYS A 447 -8.77 -0.31 5.37
N TRP A 448 -8.42 0.98 5.23
CA TRP A 448 -8.96 1.83 4.16
C TRP A 448 -8.73 1.25 2.76
N TRP A 449 -7.56 0.65 2.48
CA TRP A 449 -7.30 0.03 1.18
C TRP A 449 -8.21 -1.18 0.91
N PHE A 450 -8.41 -2.05 1.93
CA PHE A 450 -9.31 -3.20 1.82
C PHE A 450 -10.77 -2.75 1.64
N PHE A 451 -11.22 -1.78 2.45
CA PHE A 451 -12.54 -1.13 2.36
C PHE A 451 -12.80 -0.55 0.97
N LYS A 452 -11.89 0.29 0.46
CA LYS A 452 -12.01 0.95 -0.86
C LYS A 452 -12.22 -0.06 -1.98
N ARG A 453 -11.41 -1.12 -2.00
CA ARG A 453 -11.46 -2.13 -3.07
C ARG A 453 -12.72 -3.00 -2.96
N SER A 454 -13.15 -3.35 -1.75
CA SER A 454 -14.45 -4.03 -1.54
C SER A 454 -15.64 -3.13 -1.94
N ALA A 455 -15.60 -1.82 -1.66
CA ALA A 455 -16.61 -0.85 -2.09
C ALA A 455 -16.81 -0.87 -3.61
N ILE A 456 -15.69 -0.79 -4.35
CA ILE A 456 -15.67 -0.78 -5.82
C ILE A 456 -16.23 -2.10 -6.37
N LEU A 457 -15.83 -3.24 -5.80
CA LEU A 457 -16.36 -4.55 -6.23
C LEU A 457 -17.87 -4.67 -5.95
N LYS A 458 -18.30 -4.41 -4.71
CA LYS A 458 -19.72 -4.50 -4.34
C LYS A 458 -20.62 -3.52 -5.08
N SER A 459 -20.10 -2.37 -5.51
CA SER A 459 -20.93 -1.34 -6.18
C SER A 459 -21.05 -1.52 -7.70
N LEU A 460 -20.16 -2.30 -8.32
CA LEU A 460 -20.10 -2.47 -9.78
C LEU A 460 -20.26 -3.93 -10.24
N TRP A 461 -19.90 -4.89 -9.39
CA TRP A 461 -19.77 -6.32 -9.68
C TRP A 461 -20.22 -7.16 -8.48
N GLU A 462 -21.34 -6.76 -7.83
CA GLU A 462 -21.82 -7.37 -6.59
C GLU A 462 -22.03 -8.88 -6.74
N LYS A 463 -22.65 -9.29 -7.85
CA LYS A 463 -22.91 -10.70 -8.17
C LYS A 463 -21.61 -11.48 -8.26
N GLU A 464 -20.67 -11.03 -9.10
CA GLU A 464 -19.41 -11.71 -9.34
C GLU A 464 -18.55 -11.78 -8.07
N TYR A 465 -18.63 -10.76 -7.21
CA TYR A 465 -17.99 -10.71 -5.89
C TYR A 465 -18.59 -11.71 -4.89
N LEU A 466 -19.91 -11.79 -4.78
CA LEU A 466 -20.58 -12.74 -3.89
C LEU A 466 -20.40 -14.18 -4.36
N GLU A 467 -20.50 -14.43 -5.67
CA GLU A 467 -20.11 -15.72 -6.25
C GLU A 467 -18.65 -16.04 -5.92
N ALA A 468 -17.70 -15.11 -6.12
CA ALA A 468 -16.28 -15.36 -5.85
C ALA A 468 -16.00 -15.69 -4.37
N ILE A 469 -16.76 -15.13 -3.42
CA ILE A 469 -16.71 -15.55 -2.00
C ILE A 469 -17.21 -17.00 -1.87
N SER A 470 -18.41 -17.32 -2.37
CA SER A 470 -18.98 -18.67 -2.24
C SER A 470 -18.14 -19.75 -2.95
N ASP A 471 -17.64 -19.46 -4.15
CA ASP A 471 -16.71 -20.28 -4.93
C ASP A 471 -15.45 -20.58 -4.10
N TRP A 472 -14.90 -19.56 -3.42
CA TRP A 472 -13.70 -19.68 -2.58
C TRP A 472 -13.96 -20.50 -1.31
N GLU A 473 -15.04 -20.22 -0.58
CA GLU A 473 -15.44 -20.96 0.63
C GLU A 473 -15.66 -22.45 0.32
N GLN A 474 -16.42 -22.74 -0.75
CA GLN A 474 -16.73 -24.11 -1.18
C GLN A 474 -15.46 -24.87 -1.61
N LYS A 475 -14.53 -24.20 -2.28
CA LYS A 475 -13.23 -24.76 -2.70
C LYS A 475 -12.32 -25.06 -1.52
N HIS A 476 -12.18 -24.11 -0.60
CA HIS A 476 -11.20 -24.18 0.50
C HIS A 476 -11.71 -24.88 1.76
N LYS A 477 -13.02 -25.24 1.83
CA LYS A 477 -13.67 -25.86 3.00
C LYS A 477 -13.53 -25.01 4.26
N ILE A 478 -13.70 -23.72 4.06
CA ILE A 478 -13.45 -22.67 5.03
C ILE A 478 -14.58 -21.64 4.88
N THR A 479 -15.20 -21.23 5.98
CA THR A 479 -16.13 -20.09 5.99
C THR A 479 -15.33 -18.81 6.18
N TRP A 480 -15.59 -17.81 5.36
CA TRP A 480 -14.93 -16.52 5.43
C TRP A 480 -15.63 -15.60 6.46
N VAL A 481 -14.86 -14.85 7.24
CA VAL A 481 -15.38 -13.85 8.20
C VAL A 481 -14.60 -12.55 8.09
N ASP A 482 -15.15 -11.42 8.50
CA ASP A 482 -14.73 -10.10 7.99
C ASP A 482 -13.25 -9.73 8.18
N PHE A 483 -12.64 -10.27 9.24
CA PHE A 483 -11.20 -10.15 9.52
C PHE A 483 -10.54 -11.53 9.73
N GLY A 484 -10.96 -12.57 9.02
CA GLY A 484 -10.40 -13.91 9.23
C GLY A 484 -11.06 -15.03 8.42
N TYR A 485 -10.89 -16.26 8.88
CA TYR A 485 -11.55 -17.42 8.31
C TYR A 485 -11.68 -18.59 9.29
N LYS A 486 -12.78 -19.36 9.18
CA LYS A 486 -13.13 -20.50 10.03
C LYS A 486 -12.97 -21.81 9.27
N THR A 487 -12.18 -22.75 9.80
CA THR A 487 -12.04 -24.11 9.26
C THR A 487 -13.16 -25.03 9.74
N GLN A 488 -13.37 -26.17 9.07
CA GLN A 488 -14.47 -27.12 9.36
C GLN A 488 -14.44 -27.75 10.76
N ASP A 489 -13.27 -27.82 11.39
CA ASP A 489 -13.08 -28.24 12.79
C ASP A 489 -13.60 -27.20 13.81
N GLY A 490 -13.92 -25.99 13.36
CA GLY A 490 -14.37 -24.87 14.17
C GLY A 490 -13.28 -23.85 14.51
N SER A 491 -12.00 -24.15 14.26
CA SER A 491 -10.88 -23.24 14.50
C SER A 491 -11.01 -21.97 13.67
N LEU A 492 -10.62 -20.81 14.22
CA LEU A 492 -10.71 -19.53 13.52
C LEU A 492 -9.37 -18.78 13.51
N TYR A 493 -9.01 -18.29 12.32
CA TYR A 493 -7.78 -17.57 12.05
C TYR A 493 -8.10 -16.11 11.77
N LEU A 494 -7.80 -15.22 12.74
CA LEU A 494 -8.00 -13.77 12.61
C LEU A 494 -6.79 -13.07 11.98
N LYS A 495 -7.05 -11.90 11.39
CA LYS A 495 -6.07 -11.08 10.68
C LYS A 495 -5.39 -10.06 11.63
N ALA A 496 -4.57 -10.59 12.53
CA ALA A 496 -3.94 -9.93 13.68
C ALA A 496 -4.91 -9.70 14.85
#